data_AF-A0A3D2PB47-F1
#
_entry.id   AF-A0A3D2PB47-F1
#
_cell.length_a   1.000
_cell.length_b   1.000
_cell.length_c   1.000
_cell.angle_alpha   90.00
_cell.angle_beta   90.00
_cell.angle_gamma   90.00
#
_symmetry.space_group_name_H-M   'P 1'
#
loop_
_entity.id
_entity.type
_entity.pdbx_description
1 polymer ?
#
loop_
_entity_poly.entity_id
_entity_poly.type
_entity_poly.pdbx_seq_one_letter_code
_entity_poly.pdbx_strand_id
1 'polypeptide(L)'
;MSEGKKMEKKEQSFPEEINFKVQDLTPAELKAIEEHKYYMSLELGCEVSIEQALSDFIKEYREEWLRDKQEKDMQAQKMEIIKHKYFRSQEEGCDIGEERAVHEWREKYAKIWRSCCESLEHNDFYSLRVTIPNKRGLHLNPVSTLVSVVKGFDCDVFIHKPGLEHYNFILQGRPFLHIKSVFTLMGVAAIQGDTIEFIAYGCEAEIALEKIRQFIEQLAQIDS
;
A
#
# COMPACT_ATOMS: atom_id res chain seq x y z
N MET A 1 -31.74 -31.71 51.57
CA MET A 1 -32.02 -31.54 50.13
C MET A 1 -31.81 -30.07 49.81
N SER A 2 -30.60 -29.72 49.38
CA SER A 2 -30.25 -28.35 49.00
C SER A 2 -29.34 -28.46 47.78
N GLU A 3 -29.93 -28.35 46.59
CA GLU A 3 -29.21 -28.40 45.33
C GLU A 3 -28.50 -27.06 45.07
N GLY A 4 -27.18 -27.12 45.01
CA GLY A 4 -26.34 -26.01 44.58
C GLY A 4 -26.45 -25.81 43.07
N LYS A 5 -26.93 -24.64 42.66
CA LYS A 5 -27.04 -24.24 41.24
C LYS A 5 -25.66 -23.83 40.72
N LYS A 6 -25.03 -24.71 39.93
CA LYS A 6 -23.80 -24.44 39.18
C LYS A 6 -24.08 -23.37 38.13
N MET A 7 -23.42 -22.22 38.21
CA MET A 7 -23.41 -21.22 37.14
C MET A 7 -22.43 -21.69 36.05
N GLU A 8 -22.96 -22.08 34.89
CA GLU A 8 -22.17 -22.23 33.67
C GLU A 8 -21.68 -20.86 33.23
N LYS A 9 -20.35 -20.69 33.20
CA LYS A 9 -19.71 -19.58 32.50
C LYS A 9 -19.94 -19.79 31.02
N LYS A 10 -20.78 -18.94 30.41
CA LYS A 10 -20.82 -18.80 28.95
C LYS A 10 -19.43 -18.31 28.52
N GLU A 11 -18.69 -19.18 27.85
CA GLU A 11 -17.55 -18.78 27.04
C GLU A 11 -18.04 -17.72 26.05
N GLN A 12 -17.53 -16.50 26.20
CA GLN A 12 -17.67 -15.47 25.19
C GLN A 12 -16.87 -15.94 23.97
N SER A 13 -17.59 -16.52 23.01
CA SER A 13 -17.07 -16.77 21.67
C SER A 13 -16.63 -15.43 21.08
N PHE A 14 -15.32 -15.27 20.92
CA PHE A 14 -14.74 -14.23 20.08
C PHE A 14 -15.36 -14.38 18.68
N PRO A 15 -15.85 -13.30 18.04
CA PRO A 15 -16.44 -13.39 16.72
C PRO A 15 -15.40 -13.94 15.75
N GLU A 16 -15.85 -14.92 14.97
CA GLU A 16 -15.12 -15.64 13.94
C GLU A 16 -14.25 -14.68 13.10
N GLU A 17 -12.98 -15.06 12.95
CA GLU A 17 -12.03 -14.41 12.06
C GLU A 17 -12.71 -14.11 10.72
N ILE A 18 -12.82 -12.82 10.40
CA ILE A 18 -13.28 -12.38 9.09
C ILE A 18 -12.22 -12.83 8.10
N ASN A 19 -12.43 -14.02 7.54
CA ASN A 19 -11.69 -14.57 6.42
C ASN A 19 -12.10 -13.81 5.15
N PHE A 20 -11.78 -12.52 5.12
CA PHE A 20 -11.75 -11.75 3.89
C PHE A 20 -10.57 -12.32 3.11
N LYS A 21 -10.84 -13.04 2.01
CA LYS A 21 -9.81 -13.39 1.04
C LYS A 21 -9.08 -12.10 0.69
N VAL A 22 -7.88 -11.90 1.23
CA VAL A 22 -7.14 -10.67 0.96
C VAL A 22 -6.74 -10.71 -0.51
N GLN A 23 -7.45 -9.92 -1.31
CA GLN A 23 -7.17 -9.78 -2.73
C GLN A 23 -5.84 -9.05 -2.88
N ASP A 24 -5.01 -9.51 -3.82
CA ASP A 24 -3.77 -8.85 -4.18
C ASP A 24 -4.10 -7.57 -4.96
N LEU A 25 -3.77 -6.44 -4.37
CA LEU A 25 -4.06 -5.11 -4.91
C LEU A 25 -2.94 -4.66 -5.86
N THR A 26 -3.34 -3.85 -6.83
CA THR A 26 -2.42 -3.03 -7.62
C THR A 26 -2.17 -1.69 -6.93
N PRO A 27 -1.01 -1.02 -7.16
CA PRO A 27 -0.76 0.31 -6.59
C PRO A 27 -1.82 1.36 -6.95
N ALA A 28 -2.41 1.26 -8.14
CA ALA A 28 -3.51 2.13 -8.54
C ALA A 28 -4.80 1.87 -7.77
N GLU A 29 -5.12 0.60 -7.45
CA GLU A 29 -6.24 0.29 -6.57
C GLU A 29 -5.98 0.82 -5.16
N LEU A 30 -4.76 0.65 -4.64
CA LEU A 30 -4.39 1.18 -3.33
C LEU A 30 -4.54 2.71 -3.27
N LYS A 31 -4.10 3.43 -4.32
CA LYS A 31 -4.35 4.87 -4.46
C LYS A 31 -5.84 5.21 -4.40
N ALA A 32 -6.65 4.49 -5.18
CA ALA A 32 -8.09 4.71 -5.20
C ALA A 32 -8.76 4.41 -3.86
N ILE A 33 -8.25 3.43 -3.10
CA ILE A 33 -8.72 3.13 -1.75
C ILE A 33 -8.37 4.28 -0.78
N GLU A 34 -7.17 4.87 -0.88
CA GLU A 34 -6.80 6.02 -0.07
C GLU A 34 -7.66 7.25 -0.39
N GLU A 35 -7.90 7.52 -1.67
CA GLU A 35 -8.82 8.57 -2.12
C GLU A 35 -10.24 8.31 -1.62
N HIS A 36 -10.72 7.07 -1.73
CA HIS A 36 -12.03 6.66 -1.22
C HIS A 36 -12.13 6.85 0.30
N LYS A 37 -11.12 6.43 1.06
CA LYS A 37 -11.03 6.64 2.52
C LYS A 37 -11.16 8.11 2.88
N TYR A 38 -10.51 9.00 2.13
CA TYR A 38 -10.61 10.44 2.33
C TYR A 38 -12.05 10.94 2.11
N TYR A 39 -12.69 10.60 0.99
CA TYR A 39 -14.07 11.01 0.72
C TYR A 39 -15.08 10.44 1.73
N MET A 40 -14.95 9.15 2.08
CA MET A 40 -15.77 8.54 3.13
C MET A 40 -15.61 9.26 4.48
N SER A 41 -14.40 9.67 4.83
CA SER A 41 -14.14 10.41 6.07
C SER A 41 -14.81 11.79 6.07
N LEU A 42 -14.85 12.46 4.90
CA LEU A 42 -15.58 13.72 4.75
C LEU A 42 -17.09 13.54 4.89
N GLU A 43 -17.65 12.48 4.31
CA GLU A 43 -19.10 12.21 4.34
C GLU A 43 -19.59 11.82 5.74
N LEU A 44 -18.82 10.98 6.45
CA LEU A 44 -19.16 10.52 7.79
C LEU A 44 -18.80 11.53 8.89
N GLY A 45 -17.94 12.51 8.58
CA GLY A 45 -17.46 13.51 9.53
C GLY A 45 -16.54 12.92 10.61
N CYS A 46 -16.00 11.72 10.39
CA CYS A 46 -15.04 11.06 11.27
C CYS A 46 -13.98 10.32 10.44
N GLU A 47 -12.82 10.08 11.04
CA GLU A 47 -11.72 9.37 10.38
C GLU A 47 -12.11 7.91 10.14
N VAL A 48 -12.09 7.50 8.86
CA VAL A 48 -12.36 6.13 8.43
C VAL A 48 -11.06 5.33 8.41
N SER A 49 -11.09 4.12 8.96
CA SER A 49 -9.90 3.27 8.95
C SER A 49 -9.65 2.67 7.56
N ILE A 50 -8.40 2.35 7.25
CA ILE A 50 -8.04 1.72 5.98
C ILE A 50 -8.78 0.38 5.79
N GLU A 51 -9.02 -0.38 6.85
CA GLU A 51 -9.76 -1.65 6.77
C GLU A 51 -11.23 -1.45 6.38
N GLN A 52 -11.84 -0.37 6.89
CA GLN A 52 -13.22 -0.02 6.55
C GLN A 52 -13.29 0.43 5.09
N ALA A 53 -12.40 1.34 4.67
CA ALA A 53 -12.32 1.80 3.29
C ALA A 53 -12.04 0.65 2.31
N LEU A 54 -11.13 -0.27 2.65
CA LEU A 54 -10.84 -1.48 1.87
C LEU A 54 -12.08 -2.36 1.70
N SER A 55 -12.79 -2.63 2.80
CA SER A 55 -13.98 -3.48 2.80
C SER A 55 -15.10 -2.88 1.96
N ASP A 56 -15.32 -1.57 2.09
CA ASP A 56 -16.32 -0.83 1.33
C ASP A 56 -15.96 -0.76 -0.16
N PHE A 57 -14.73 -0.36 -0.47
CA PHE A 57 -14.22 -0.26 -1.84
C PHE A 57 -14.36 -1.60 -2.59
N ILE A 58 -13.91 -2.71 -1.98
CA ILE A 58 -13.95 -4.03 -2.62
C ILE A 58 -15.38 -4.50 -2.87
N LYS A 59 -16.32 -4.18 -1.98
CA LYS A 59 -17.71 -4.65 -2.08
C LYS A 59 -18.53 -3.86 -3.07
N GLU A 60 -18.47 -2.53 -3.01
CA GLU A 60 -19.44 -1.67 -3.67
C GLU A 60 -18.84 -0.85 -4.82
N TYR A 61 -17.55 -0.48 -4.74
CA TYR A 61 -16.96 0.53 -5.63
C TYR A 61 -15.98 -0.04 -6.67
N ARG A 62 -15.32 -1.16 -6.37
CA ARG A 62 -14.20 -1.68 -7.15
C ARG A 62 -14.56 -1.98 -8.60
N GLU A 63 -15.72 -2.59 -8.86
CA GLU A 63 -16.10 -2.95 -10.23
C GLU A 63 -16.34 -1.73 -11.12
N GLU A 64 -16.97 -0.69 -10.57
CA GLU A 64 -17.20 0.57 -11.29
C GLU A 64 -15.88 1.29 -11.55
N TRP A 65 -15.06 1.42 -10.52
CA TRP A 65 -13.73 2.02 -10.66
C TRP A 65 -12.86 1.29 -11.68
N LEU A 66 -12.89 -0.04 -11.72
CA LEU A 66 -12.14 -0.83 -12.71
C LEU A 66 -12.60 -0.55 -14.15
N ARG A 67 -13.91 -0.38 -14.40
CA ARG A 67 -14.40 -0.03 -15.73
C ARG A 67 -13.91 1.35 -16.16
N ASP A 68 -14.05 2.33 -15.27
CA ASP A 68 -13.60 3.70 -15.52
C ASP A 68 -12.09 3.78 -15.76
N LYS A 69 -11.31 3.04 -14.96
CA LYS A 69 -9.87 2.90 -15.14
C LYS A 69 -9.55 2.28 -16.50
N GLN A 70 -10.19 1.18 -16.87
CA GLN A 70 -9.97 0.53 -18.18
C GLN A 70 -10.24 1.49 -19.34
N GLU A 71 -11.28 2.31 -19.25
CA GLU A 71 -11.57 3.31 -20.26
C GLU A 71 -10.46 4.39 -20.34
N LYS A 72 -10.06 4.94 -19.19
CA LYS A 72 -8.98 5.94 -19.10
C LYS A 72 -7.66 5.38 -19.61
N ASP A 73 -7.31 4.15 -19.24
CA ASP A 73 -6.10 3.46 -19.68
C ASP A 73 -6.12 3.20 -21.19
N MET A 74 -7.27 2.82 -21.76
CA MET A 74 -7.42 2.65 -23.20
C MET A 74 -7.24 3.98 -23.94
N GLN A 75 -7.82 5.07 -23.42
CA GLN A 75 -7.64 6.41 -23.99
C GLN A 75 -6.17 6.86 -23.91
N ALA A 76 -5.52 6.67 -22.76
CA ALA A 76 -4.11 6.99 -22.58
C ALA A 76 -3.20 6.18 -23.52
N GLN A 77 -3.44 4.86 -23.64
CA GLN A 77 -2.69 4.01 -24.60
C GLN A 77 -2.87 4.47 -26.05
N LYS A 78 -4.08 4.88 -26.45
CA LYS A 78 -4.32 5.44 -27.80
C LYS A 78 -3.49 6.71 -28.02
N MET A 79 -3.47 7.61 -27.04
CA MET A 79 -2.69 8.85 -27.13
C MET A 79 -1.19 8.55 -27.25
N GLU A 80 -0.69 7.57 -26.51
CA GLU A 80 0.71 7.16 -26.60
C GLU A 80 1.07 6.51 -27.95
N ILE A 81 0.18 5.70 -28.52
CA ILE A 81 0.36 5.15 -29.88
C ILE A 81 0.39 6.28 -30.92
N ILE A 82 -0.47 7.29 -30.78
CA ILE A 82 -0.49 8.46 -31.68
C ILE A 82 0.84 9.23 -31.58
N LYS A 83 1.34 9.46 -30.36
CA LYS A 83 2.65 10.09 -30.15
C LYS A 83 3.78 9.27 -30.79
N HIS A 84 3.79 7.96 -30.55
CA HIS A 84 4.78 7.04 -31.15
C HIS A 84 4.75 7.10 -32.68
N LYS A 85 3.55 7.01 -33.27
CA LYS A 85 3.34 7.14 -34.72
C LYS A 85 3.95 8.45 -35.24
N TYR A 86 3.66 9.56 -34.56
CA TYR A 86 4.16 10.87 -34.94
C TYR A 86 5.70 10.91 -34.94
N PHE A 87 6.35 10.52 -33.84
CA PHE A 87 7.81 10.55 -33.74
C PHE A 87 8.48 9.65 -34.77
N ARG A 88 7.99 8.42 -34.96
CA ARG A 88 8.53 7.49 -35.97
C ARG A 88 8.35 7.99 -37.40
N SER A 89 7.24 8.67 -37.69
CA SER A 89 7.02 9.27 -39.01
C SER A 89 7.96 10.44 -39.28
N GLN A 90 8.33 11.20 -38.24
CA GLN A 90 9.37 12.24 -38.35
C GLN A 90 10.76 11.63 -38.60
N GLU A 91 11.10 10.53 -37.93
CA GLU A 91 12.39 9.84 -38.10
C GLU A 91 12.55 9.23 -39.50
N GLU A 92 11.50 8.60 -40.04
CA GLU A 92 11.56 7.92 -41.34
C GLU A 92 11.25 8.86 -42.53
N GLY A 93 10.81 10.09 -42.26
CA GLY A 93 10.46 11.09 -43.28
C GLY A 93 9.21 10.73 -44.09
N CYS A 94 8.43 9.75 -43.64
CA CYS A 94 7.16 9.33 -44.24
C CYS A 94 6.19 8.82 -43.15
N ASP A 95 4.88 8.86 -43.42
CA ASP A 95 3.90 8.30 -42.48
C ASP A 95 4.06 6.78 -42.40
N ILE A 96 4.43 6.28 -41.21
CA ILE A 96 4.62 4.85 -40.96
C ILE A 96 3.31 4.06 -40.93
N GLY A 97 2.16 4.74 -40.90
CA GLY A 97 0.83 4.13 -40.82
C GLY A 97 0.42 3.71 -39.41
N GLU A 98 -0.88 3.51 -39.21
CA GLU A 98 -1.45 3.16 -37.91
C GLU A 98 -1.10 1.73 -37.48
N GLU A 99 -1.26 0.75 -38.37
CA GLU A 99 -1.04 -0.67 -38.07
C GLU A 99 0.40 -0.95 -37.60
N ARG A 100 1.38 -0.35 -38.29
CA ARG A 100 2.81 -0.48 -37.93
C ARG A 100 3.11 0.20 -36.60
N ALA A 101 2.58 1.40 -36.37
CA ALA A 101 2.76 2.09 -35.10
C ALA A 101 2.18 1.31 -33.92
N VAL A 102 0.98 0.74 -34.08
CA VAL A 102 0.33 -0.11 -33.08
C VAL A 102 1.15 -1.37 -32.82
N HIS A 103 1.66 -2.03 -33.86
CA HIS A 103 2.48 -3.23 -33.72
C HIS A 103 3.78 -2.96 -32.98
N GLU A 104 4.56 -1.96 -33.43
CA GLU A 104 5.80 -1.55 -32.77
C GLU A 104 5.55 -1.16 -31.30
N TRP A 105 4.47 -0.43 -31.03
CA TRP A 105 4.09 -0.02 -29.68
C TRP A 105 3.76 -1.20 -28.78
N ARG A 106 2.94 -2.13 -29.27
CA ARG A 106 2.53 -3.32 -28.53
C ARG A 106 3.71 -4.21 -28.15
N GLU A 107 4.65 -4.40 -29.08
CA GLU A 107 5.81 -5.24 -28.84
C GLU A 107 6.83 -4.62 -27.90
N LYS A 108 7.11 -3.32 -28.04
CA LYS A 108 8.23 -2.67 -27.34
C LYS A 108 7.82 -1.94 -26.06
N TYR A 109 6.69 -1.23 -26.08
CA TYR A 109 6.37 -0.23 -25.05
C TYR A 109 5.17 -0.61 -24.18
N ALA A 110 4.19 -1.36 -24.68
CA ALA A 110 2.95 -1.62 -23.95
C ALA A 110 3.15 -2.30 -22.58
N LYS A 111 4.10 -3.24 -22.47
CA LYS A 111 4.40 -3.89 -21.18
C LYS A 111 5.05 -2.92 -20.19
N ILE A 112 5.99 -2.10 -20.66
CA ILE A 112 6.71 -1.11 -19.85
C ILE A 112 5.71 -0.05 -19.37
N TRP A 113 4.89 0.46 -20.28
CA TRP A 113 3.85 1.44 -19.99
C TRP A 113 2.91 0.94 -18.87
N ARG A 114 2.37 -0.29 -19.01
CA ARG A 114 1.52 -0.88 -17.96
C ARG A 114 2.26 -1.02 -16.64
N SER A 115 3.50 -1.48 -16.67
CA SER A 115 4.31 -1.62 -15.45
C SER A 115 4.58 -0.28 -14.77
N CYS A 116 4.80 0.79 -15.53
CA CYS A 116 4.98 2.14 -15.00
C CYS A 116 3.67 2.68 -14.42
N CYS A 117 2.54 2.50 -15.11
CA CYS A 117 1.23 2.91 -14.60
C CYS A 117 0.85 2.17 -13.30
N GLU A 118 1.28 0.93 -13.15
CA GLU A 118 1.10 0.13 -11.93
C GLU A 118 2.30 0.19 -10.97
N SER A 119 3.15 1.21 -11.08
CA SER A 119 4.23 1.44 -10.12
C SER A 119 3.75 2.26 -8.93
N LEU A 120 4.40 2.10 -7.77
CA LEU A 120 4.12 2.92 -6.59
C LEU A 120 4.36 4.41 -6.88
N GLU A 121 5.48 4.73 -7.53
CA GLU A 121 5.89 6.11 -7.85
C GLU A 121 4.87 6.83 -8.73
N HIS A 122 4.31 6.14 -9.74
CA HIS A 122 3.27 6.73 -10.60
C HIS A 122 1.95 6.97 -9.86
N ASN A 123 1.71 6.21 -8.79
CA ASN A 123 0.50 6.30 -7.99
C ASN A 123 0.70 7.13 -6.72
N ASP A 124 1.71 8.01 -6.70
CA ASP A 124 2.02 8.94 -5.61
C ASP A 124 2.40 8.26 -4.27
N PHE A 125 2.90 7.01 -4.34
CA PHE A 125 3.49 6.32 -3.20
C PHE A 125 5.00 6.48 -3.21
N TYR A 126 5.53 6.77 -2.02
CA TYR A 126 6.96 6.74 -1.75
C TYR A 126 7.32 5.42 -1.08
N SER A 127 8.53 4.91 -1.33
CA SER A 127 8.99 3.67 -0.70
C SER A 127 10.39 3.82 -0.10
N LEU A 128 10.61 3.14 1.02
CA LEU A 128 11.85 3.14 1.78
C LEU A 128 12.17 1.71 2.21
N ARG A 129 13.34 1.20 1.84
CA ARG A 129 13.86 -0.07 2.39
C ARG A 129 15.02 0.21 3.33
N VAL A 130 14.99 -0.46 4.47
CA VAL A 130 15.98 -0.31 5.55
C VAL A 130 16.28 -1.66 6.18
N THR A 131 17.52 -1.84 6.63
CA THR A 131 17.94 -3.02 7.38
C THR A 131 18.01 -2.67 8.85
N ILE A 132 17.42 -3.51 9.71
CA ILE A 132 17.45 -3.29 11.15
C ILE A 132 18.87 -3.51 11.69
N PRO A 133 19.53 -2.47 12.22
CA PRO A 133 20.95 -2.54 12.53
C PRO A 133 21.22 -3.22 13.88
N ASN A 134 20.23 -3.24 14.77
CA ASN A 134 20.45 -3.45 16.20
C ASN A 134 19.97 -4.82 16.69
N LYS A 135 20.71 -5.42 17.64
CA LYS A 135 20.44 -6.77 18.18
C LYS A 135 19.07 -6.92 18.82
N ARG A 136 18.58 -5.86 19.46
CA ARG A 136 17.29 -5.85 20.16
C ARG A 136 16.10 -5.64 19.21
N GLY A 137 16.37 -5.30 17.96
CA GLY A 137 15.35 -5.05 16.96
C GLY A 137 14.39 -3.90 17.32
N LEU A 138 13.23 -3.90 16.67
CA LEU A 138 12.11 -2.99 16.95
C LEU A 138 11.31 -3.52 18.15
N HIS A 139 11.84 -3.27 19.36
CA HIS A 139 11.18 -3.56 20.63
C HIS A 139 10.32 -2.37 21.11
N LEU A 140 9.60 -2.53 22.24
CA LEU A 140 8.57 -1.59 22.69
C LEU A 140 8.97 -0.10 22.66
N ASN A 141 10.17 0.24 23.16
CA ASN A 141 10.64 1.62 23.24
C ASN A 141 10.84 2.26 21.85
N PRO A 142 11.67 1.71 20.94
CA PRO A 142 11.81 2.27 19.62
C PRO A 142 10.51 2.21 18.80
N VAL A 143 9.66 1.20 19.02
CA VAL A 143 8.35 1.10 18.38
C VAL A 143 7.43 2.26 18.79
N SER A 144 7.37 2.58 20.08
CA SER A 144 6.54 3.69 20.59
C SER A 144 6.96 5.03 20.00
N THR A 145 8.27 5.29 19.95
CA THR A 145 8.81 6.51 19.34
C THR A 145 8.50 6.55 17.85
N LEU A 146 8.70 5.44 17.13
CA LEU A 146 8.44 5.38 15.69
C LEU A 146 6.96 5.63 15.35
N VAL A 147 6.02 5.03 16.10
CA VAL A 147 4.58 5.29 15.90
C VAL A 147 4.24 6.76 16.19
N SER A 148 4.88 7.36 17.20
CA SER A 148 4.66 8.77 17.53
C SER A 148 5.20 9.70 16.44
N VAL A 149 6.34 9.35 15.83
CA VAL A 149 6.90 10.06 14.66
C VAL A 149 5.93 9.98 13.49
N VAL A 150 5.45 8.79 13.14
CA VAL A 150 4.52 8.58 12.01
C VAL A 150 3.22 9.36 12.20
N LYS A 151 2.62 9.32 13.40
CA LYS A 151 1.39 10.05 13.71
C LYS A 151 1.52 11.58 13.66
N GLY A 152 2.75 12.10 13.65
CA GLY A 152 3.02 13.52 13.54
C GLY A 152 2.86 14.07 12.13
N PHE A 153 2.71 13.22 11.12
CA PHE A 153 2.63 13.60 9.71
C PHE A 153 1.25 13.35 9.12
N ASP A 154 0.84 14.22 8.20
CA ASP A 154 -0.37 14.07 7.39
C ASP A 154 -0.11 13.10 6.22
N CYS A 155 0.03 11.83 6.57
CA CYS A 155 0.22 10.73 5.62
C CYS A 155 -0.08 9.38 6.26
N ASP A 156 -0.42 8.41 5.41
CA ASP A 156 -0.50 7.01 5.78
C ASP A 156 0.81 6.29 5.49
N VAL A 157 1.28 5.52 6.48
CA VAL A 157 2.49 4.73 6.36
C VAL A 157 2.17 3.25 6.56
N PHE A 158 2.66 2.42 5.65
CA PHE A 158 2.53 0.98 5.69
C PHE A 158 3.90 0.31 5.78
N ILE A 159 3.95 -0.84 6.43
CA ILE A 159 5.14 -1.63 6.64
C ILE A 159 4.97 -3.04 6.08
N HIS A 160 6.01 -3.51 5.41
CA HIS A 160 6.18 -4.88 4.97
C HIS A 160 7.46 -5.48 5.55
N LYS A 161 7.34 -6.75 5.97
CA LYS A 161 8.44 -7.63 6.30
C LYS A 161 8.10 -9.04 5.79
N PRO A 162 9.07 -9.81 5.27
CA PRO A 162 8.87 -11.23 4.98
C PRO A 162 8.36 -12.00 6.21
N GLY A 163 7.33 -12.83 6.03
CA GLY A 163 6.75 -13.64 7.10
C GLY A 163 5.72 -12.93 7.99
N LEU A 164 5.19 -11.77 7.58
CA LEU A 164 4.05 -11.14 8.27
C LEU A 164 2.82 -12.06 8.25
N GLU A 165 2.35 -12.44 9.45
CA GLU A 165 1.14 -13.25 9.63
C GLU A 165 -0.13 -12.40 9.63
N HIS A 166 -0.04 -11.16 10.12
CA HIS A 166 -1.15 -10.21 10.19
C HIS A 166 -0.86 -8.99 9.33
N TYR A 167 -1.80 -8.65 8.44
CA TYR A 167 -1.68 -7.56 7.47
C TYR A 167 -3.06 -7.02 7.09
N ASN A 168 -3.08 -5.81 6.53
CA ASN A 168 -4.29 -5.14 6.07
C ASN A 168 -4.65 -5.53 4.64
N PHE A 169 -3.64 -5.59 3.77
CA PHE A 169 -3.79 -5.91 2.36
C PHE A 169 -2.54 -6.61 1.82
N ILE A 170 -2.67 -7.20 0.63
CA ILE A 170 -1.54 -7.69 -0.17
C ILE A 170 -1.36 -6.71 -1.33
N LEU A 171 -0.13 -6.33 -1.60
CA LEU A 171 0.24 -5.44 -2.69
C LEU A 171 1.38 -6.09 -3.49
N GLN A 172 1.10 -6.42 -4.75
CA GLN A 172 2.03 -7.12 -5.64
C GLN A 172 2.61 -8.40 -4.99
N GLY A 173 1.75 -9.19 -4.36
CA GLY A 173 2.09 -10.44 -3.69
C GLY A 173 2.78 -10.30 -2.33
N ARG A 174 2.90 -9.08 -1.79
CA ARG A 174 3.55 -8.81 -0.50
C ARG A 174 2.53 -8.29 0.52
N PRO A 175 2.48 -8.83 1.76
CA PRO A 175 1.58 -8.34 2.80
C PRO A 175 2.07 -7.02 3.39
N PHE A 176 1.16 -6.06 3.56
CA PHE A 176 1.43 -4.75 4.16
C PHE A 176 0.49 -4.47 5.34
N LEU A 177 1.04 -3.79 6.34
CA LEU A 177 0.36 -3.44 7.59
C LEU A 177 0.42 -1.93 7.80
N HIS A 178 -0.67 -1.30 8.19
CA HIS A 178 -0.77 0.14 8.46
C HIS A 178 -0.23 0.48 9.85
N ILE A 179 0.63 1.50 9.95
CA ILE A 179 1.29 1.90 11.20
C ILE A 179 0.39 2.87 11.98
N LYS A 180 -0.65 2.35 12.64
CA LYS A 180 -1.57 3.14 13.49
C LYS A 180 -1.37 2.98 15.00
N SER A 181 -0.68 1.93 15.43
CA SER A 181 -0.49 1.64 16.85
C SER A 181 0.81 0.91 17.15
N VAL A 182 1.27 1.06 18.40
CA VAL A 182 2.44 0.36 18.94
C VAL A 182 2.29 -1.17 18.81
N PHE A 183 1.11 -1.71 19.12
CA PHE A 183 0.85 -3.15 19.05
C PHE A 183 0.93 -3.69 17.63
N THR A 184 0.43 -2.92 16.66
CA THR A 184 0.51 -3.26 15.25
C THR A 184 1.96 -3.42 14.81
N LEU A 185 2.82 -2.48 15.19
CA LEU A 185 4.23 -2.49 14.82
C LEU A 185 5.06 -3.51 15.62
N MET A 186 4.68 -3.82 16.87
CA MET A 186 5.28 -4.94 17.61
C MET A 186 5.02 -6.30 16.94
N GLY A 187 3.85 -6.47 16.29
CA GLY A 187 3.51 -7.68 15.54
C GLY A 187 4.43 -7.97 14.35
N VAL A 188 5.18 -6.97 13.88
CA VAL A 188 6.20 -7.14 12.83
C VAL A 188 7.43 -7.91 13.35
N ALA A 189 7.69 -7.85 14.66
CA ALA A 189 8.76 -8.58 15.35
C ALA A 189 10.11 -8.51 14.61
N ALA A 190 10.50 -7.32 14.17
CA ALA A 190 11.72 -7.14 13.39
C ALA A 190 12.98 -7.21 14.27
N ILE A 191 13.93 -8.04 13.86
CA ILE A 191 15.20 -8.29 14.54
C ILE A 191 16.39 -7.85 13.68
N GLN A 192 17.60 -7.89 14.24
CA GLN A 192 18.82 -7.50 13.53
C GLN A 192 18.97 -8.24 12.19
N GLY A 193 19.30 -7.48 11.14
CA GLY A 193 19.49 -8.02 9.79
C GLY A 193 18.20 -8.18 8.99
N ASP A 194 17.02 -8.06 9.61
CA ASP A 194 15.76 -8.02 8.87
C ASP A 194 15.74 -6.79 7.95
N THR A 195 15.28 -7.01 6.72
CA THR A 195 14.99 -5.92 5.79
C THR A 195 13.50 -5.60 5.84
N ILE A 196 13.20 -4.35 6.16
CA ILE A 196 11.84 -3.82 6.24
C ILE A 196 11.64 -2.85 5.08
N GLU A 197 10.45 -2.90 4.50
CA GLU A 197 9.99 -1.95 3.51
C GLU A 197 8.87 -1.10 4.10
N PHE A 198 8.99 0.21 3.99
CA PHE A 198 7.95 1.17 4.27
C PHE A 198 7.44 1.71 2.93
N ILE A 199 6.12 1.89 2.84
CA ILE A 199 5.51 2.69 1.79
C ILE A 199 4.66 3.77 2.44
N ALA A 200 4.59 4.95 1.84
CA ALA A 200 3.80 6.05 2.38
C ALA A 200 3.03 6.78 1.28
N TYR A 201 1.85 7.30 1.64
CA TYR A 201 0.96 8.06 0.77
C TYR A 201 0.40 9.27 1.52
N GLY A 202 0.32 10.41 0.85
CA GLY A 202 -0.16 11.67 1.43
C GLY A 202 0.85 12.81 1.29
N CYS A 203 0.45 14.01 1.71
CA CYS A 203 1.20 15.25 1.48
C CYS A 203 2.59 15.25 2.11
N GLU A 204 2.75 14.60 3.27
CA GLU A 204 4.02 14.55 4.01
C GLU A 204 4.73 13.19 3.91
N ALA A 205 4.32 12.33 2.98
CA ALA A 205 4.81 10.95 2.86
C ALA A 205 6.35 10.87 2.72
N GLU A 206 6.95 11.68 1.85
CA GLU A 206 8.40 11.69 1.65
C GLU A 206 9.17 12.14 2.92
N ILE A 207 8.66 13.17 3.60
CA ILE A 207 9.25 13.70 4.84
C ILE A 207 9.14 12.66 5.96
N ALA A 208 7.99 12.01 6.08
CA ALA A 208 7.77 10.95 7.06
C ALA A 208 8.74 9.79 6.86
N LEU A 209 8.91 9.31 5.62
CA LEU A 209 9.88 8.25 5.31
C LEU A 209 11.32 8.65 5.64
N GLU A 210 11.72 9.88 5.32
CA GLU A 210 13.06 10.36 5.65
C GLU A 210 13.28 10.42 7.18
N LYS A 211 12.26 10.78 7.95
CA LYS A 211 12.33 10.73 9.42
C LYS A 211 12.40 9.32 9.97
N ILE A 212 11.70 8.37 9.34
CA ILE A 212 11.81 6.93 9.67
C ILE A 212 13.23 6.42 9.40
N ARG A 213 13.82 6.79 8.25
CA ARG A 213 15.21 6.45 7.92
C ARG A 213 16.17 6.94 9.00
N GLN A 214 16.12 8.24 9.30
CA GLN A 214 16.98 8.86 10.32
C GLN A 214 16.83 8.19 11.69
N PHE A 215 15.59 7.87 12.07
CA PHE A 215 15.31 7.16 13.30
C PHE A 215 15.96 5.76 13.34
N ILE A 216 15.83 4.98 12.27
CA ILE A 216 16.42 3.63 12.20
C ILE A 216 17.95 3.68 12.17
N GLU A 217 18.54 4.66 11.49
CA GLU A 217 19.99 4.88 11.52
C GLU A 217 20.50 5.24 12.93
N GLN A 218 19.72 6.00 13.71
CA GLN A 218 20.06 6.30 15.11
C GLN A 218 20.01 5.06 16.00
N LEU A 219 19.15 4.07 15.71
CA LEU A 219 19.13 2.80 16.45
C LEU A 219 20.46 2.04 16.33
N ALA A 220 21.20 2.21 15.24
CA ALA A 220 22.54 1.62 15.09
C ALA A 220 23.54 2.19 16.12
N GLN A 221 23.37 3.46 16.50
CA GLN A 221 24.31 4.20 17.35
C GLN A 221 24.07 3.95 18.84
N ILE A 222 22.86 3.54 19.22
CA ILE A 222 22.46 3.35 20.64
C ILE A 222 22.91 1.98 21.18
N ASP A 223 23.05 0.98 20.32
CA ASP A 223 23.46 -0.40 20.69
C ASP A 223 24.94 -0.71 20.35
N SER A 224 25.75 0.33 20.03
CA SER A 224 27.22 0.27 19.81
C SER A 224 28.00 0.68 21.06
#